data_AF-A0A151JAL3-F1
#
_entry.id   AF-A0A151JAL3-F1
#
_cell.length_a   1.000
_cell.length_b   1.000
_cell.length_c   1.000
_cell.angle_alpha   90.00
_cell.angle_beta   90.00
_cell.angle_gamma   90.00
#
_symmetry.space_group_name_H-M   'P 1'
#
loop_
_entity.id
_entity.type
_entity.pdbx_description
1 polymer ?
#
loop_
_entity_poly.entity_id
_entity_poly.type
_entity_poly.pdbx_seq_one_letter_code
_entity_poly.pdbx_strand_id
1 'polypeptide(L)'
;MQFFEGRNYRINKILLSCVGQWPYQTNRSSNAIIIIIVSLAGTQFIAKICGLFSIDNIDLFIDSLSPLVVDIGCGVKLITCILKATEIRALFDQIQYDWQLLITSSQIKILNNYAQNGRTFTIIYANFFKFLLKNYFLILYSNSNIHIICFFITVKYILSAFYSALVLFMLVPLQSLLLGSSSNDTTRLLLHQVEYYIDMEKYYLPILIHGYVTAVICVSIAIAADTMYVIVVQHVCGLFMIIG
;
A
#
# COMPACT_ATOMS: atom_id res chain seq x y z
N MET A 1 -9.16 19.53 -15.14
CA MET A 1 -10.33 19.05 -14.37
C MET A 1 -10.26 19.60 -12.95
N GLN A 2 -11.10 20.58 -12.62
CA GLN A 2 -11.12 21.25 -11.30
C GLN A 2 -11.87 20.45 -10.22
N PHE A 3 -12.79 19.55 -10.61
CA PHE A 3 -13.62 18.78 -9.67
C PHE A 3 -12.79 17.97 -8.65
N PHE A 4 -11.82 17.19 -9.14
CA PHE A 4 -10.96 16.36 -8.28
C PHE A 4 -9.91 17.15 -7.47
N GLU A 5 -9.79 18.46 -7.67
CA GLU A 5 -9.03 19.34 -6.75
C GLU A 5 -9.80 19.62 -5.46
N GLY A 6 -11.09 19.26 -5.42
CA GLY A 6 -11.94 19.37 -4.25
C GLY A 6 -11.38 18.62 -3.05
N ARG A 7 -11.73 19.13 -1.86
CA ARG A 7 -11.22 18.66 -0.56
C ARG A 7 -11.34 17.14 -0.34
N ASN A 8 -12.40 16.52 -0.87
CA ASN A 8 -12.68 15.08 -0.68
C ASN A 8 -11.79 14.17 -1.54
N TYR A 9 -11.37 14.62 -2.72
CA TYR A 9 -10.65 13.78 -3.69
C TYR A 9 -9.17 14.14 -3.85
N ARG A 10 -8.75 15.34 -3.41
CA ARG A 10 -7.39 15.86 -3.61
C ARG A 10 -6.28 14.93 -3.11
N ILE A 11 -6.44 14.31 -1.94
CA ILE A 11 -5.40 13.43 -1.36
C ILE A 11 -5.25 12.18 -2.23
N ASN A 12 -6.35 11.55 -2.62
CA ASN A 12 -6.34 10.37 -3.50
C ASN A 12 -5.75 10.68 -4.85
N LYS A 13 -6.08 11.84 -5.43
CA LYS A 13 -5.45 12.31 -6.66
C LYS A 13 -3.94 12.38 -6.52
N ILE A 14 -3.42 12.96 -5.44
CA ILE A 14 -1.96 13.07 -5.21
C ILE A 14 -1.35 11.67 -5.10
N LEU A 15 -1.92 10.79 -4.28
CA LEU A 15 -1.43 9.42 -4.07
C LEU A 15 -1.35 8.63 -5.39
N LEU A 16 -2.44 8.61 -6.16
CA LEU A 16 -2.49 7.96 -7.47
C LEU A 16 -1.51 8.57 -8.47
N SER A 17 -1.34 9.90 -8.45
CA SER A 17 -0.40 10.59 -9.35
C SER A 17 1.05 10.24 -9.04
N CYS A 18 1.39 10.07 -7.76
CA CYS A 18 2.73 9.68 -7.30
C CYS A 18 3.12 8.27 -7.77
N VAL A 19 2.16 7.36 -7.89
CA VAL A 19 2.39 5.98 -8.37
C VAL A 19 2.13 5.82 -9.89
N GLY A 20 1.86 6.92 -10.59
CA GLY A 20 1.61 6.91 -12.03
C GLY A 20 0.25 6.34 -12.44
N GLN A 21 -0.69 6.15 -11.50
CA GLN A 21 -1.99 5.51 -11.73
C GLN A 21 -3.16 6.49 -11.77
N TRP A 22 -2.89 7.80 -11.75
CA TRP A 22 -3.98 8.78 -11.83
C TRP A 22 -4.63 8.76 -13.23
N PRO A 23 -5.95 8.56 -13.36
CA PRO A 23 -6.59 8.32 -14.67
C PRO A 23 -6.45 9.46 -15.68
N TYR A 24 -6.24 10.68 -15.18
CA TYR A 24 -6.10 11.90 -16.00
C TYR A 24 -4.66 12.41 -16.06
N GLN A 25 -3.68 11.59 -15.63
CA GLN A 25 -2.26 11.89 -15.76
C GLN A 25 -1.81 11.73 -17.22
N THR A 26 -0.78 12.48 -17.63
CA THR A 26 -0.25 12.35 -18.99
C THR A 26 0.42 10.99 -19.15
N ASN A 27 0.14 10.30 -20.26
CA ASN A 27 0.70 8.96 -20.54
C ASN A 27 2.23 8.93 -20.41
N ARG A 28 2.93 9.99 -20.84
CA ARG A 28 4.39 10.07 -20.72
C ARG A 28 4.86 10.07 -19.26
N SER A 29 4.22 10.85 -18.39
CA SER A 29 4.61 10.92 -16.97
C SER A 29 4.21 9.66 -16.21
N SER A 30 3.01 9.14 -16.46
CA SER A 30 2.53 7.87 -15.89
C SER A 30 3.46 6.72 -16.27
N ASN A 31 3.76 6.54 -17.57
CA ASN A 31 4.64 5.47 -18.03
C ASN A 31 6.06 5.60 -17.47
N ALA A 32 6.61 6.81 -17.39
CA ALA A 32 7.93 7.02 -16.80
C ALA A 32 7.98 6.59 -15.32
N ILE A 33 6.97 6.97 -14.53
CA ILE A 33 6.87 6.57 -13.12
C ILE A 33 6.74 5.04 -12.99
N ILE A 34 5.88 4.42 -13.81
CA ILE A 34 5.67 2.97 -13.78
C ILE A 34 6.95 2.22 -14.14
N ILE A 35 7.69 2.65 -15.17
CA ILE A 35 8.97 2.02 -15.56
C ILE A 35 9.99 2.09 -14.41
N ILE A 36 10.08 3.24 -13.73
CA ILE A 36 10.96 3.40 -12.56
C ILE A 36 10.52 2.46 -11.43
N ILE A 37 9.23 2.43 -11.11
CA ILE A 37 8.68 1.55 -10.06
C ILE A 37 8.96 0.08 -10.37
N VAL A 38 8.68 -0.37 -11.60
CA VAL A 38 8.86 -1.77 -12.01
C VAL A 38 10.33 -2.18 -12.02
N SER A 39 11.23 -1.30 -12.45
CA SER A 39 12.68 -1.61 -12.43
C SER A 39 13.24 -1.75 -11.01
N LEU A 40 12.88 -0.83 -10.10
CA LEU A 40 13.29 -0.90 -8.68
C LEU A 40 12.67 -2.11 -7.98
N ALA A 41 11.36 -2.31 -8.10
CA ALA A 41 10.67 -3.44 -7.48
C ALA A 41 11.14 -4.78 -8.06
N GLY A 42 11.37 -4.87 -9.37
CA GLY A 42 11.80 -6.09 -10.04
C GLY A 42 13.19 -6.54 -9.62
N THR A 43 14.15 -5.61 -9.53
CA THR A 43 15.51 -5.94 -9.04
C THR A 43 15.49 -6.44 -7.60
N GLN A 44 14.65 -5.86 -6.73
CA GLN A 44 14.44 -6.35 -5.37
C GLN A 44 13.75 -7.71 -5.31
N PHE A 45 12.73 -7.94 -6.14
CA PHE A 45 12.02 -9.20 -6.18
C PHE A 45 12.94 -10.36 -6.59
N ILE A 46 13.75 -10.17 -7.64
CA ILE A 46 14.73 -11.16 -8.09
C ILE A 46 15.72 -11.49 -6.96
N ALA A 47 16.26 -10.46 -6.30
CA ALA A 47 17.23 -10.68 -5.23
C ALA A 47 16.61 -11.44 -4.03
N LYS A 48 15.33 -11.20 -3.70
CA LYS A 48 14.62 -11.95 -2.66
C LYS A 48 14.40 -13.41 -3.06
N ILE A 49 14.05 -13.67 -4.32
CA ILE A 49 13.89 -15.04 -4.85
C ILE A 49 15.24 -15.79 -4.82
N CYS A 50 16.33 -15.15 -5.26
CA CYS A 50 17.67 -15.74 -5.16
C CYS A 50 18.03 -16.05 -3.71
N GLY A 51 17.82 -15.10 -2.80
CA GLY A 51 18.05 -15.30 -1.37
C GLY A 51 17.24 -16.47 -0.79
N LEU A 52 15.99 -16.66 -1.22
CA LEU A 52 15.13 -17.75 -0.77
C LEU A 52 15.70 -19.14 -1.08
N PHE A 53 16.37 -19.32 -2.22
CA PHE A 53 16.95 -20.60 -2.62
C PHE A 53 18.18 -20.99 -1.81
N SER A 54 18.82 -20.02 -1.15
CA SER A 54 20.04 -20.22 -0.37
C SER A 54 19.76 -20.39 1.13
N ILE A 55 18.48 -20.40 1.53
CA ILE A 55 18.09 -20.59 2.93
C ILE A 55 17.96 -22.08 3.25
N ASP A 56 18.81 -22.56 4.15
CA ASP A 56 18.74 -23.93 4.69
C ASP A 56 17.81 -24.05 5.91
N ASN A 57 17.52 -22.94 6.61
CA ASN A 57 16.71 -22.92 7.84
C ASN A 57 15.23 -22.62 7.57
N ILE A 58 14.34 -23.54 7.97
CA ILE A 58 12.88 -23.41 7.78
C ILE A 58 12.31 -22.14 8.44
N ASP A 59 12.76 -21.79 9.64
CA ASP A 59 12.24 -20.60 10.34
C ASP A 59 12.57 -19.30 9.57
N LEU A 60 13.77 -19.22 9.00
CA LEU A 60 14.21 -18.08 8.19
C LEU A 60 13.52 -18.04 6.83
N PHE A 61 13.21 -19.22 6.27
CA PHE A 61 12.43 -19.35 5.04
C PHE A 61 11.01 -18.80 5.25
N ILE A 62 10.33 -19.20 6.33
CA ILE A 62 8.98 -18.72 6.66
C ILE A 62 8.98 -17.19 6.86
N ASP A 63 9.96 -16.66 7.58
CA ASP A 63 10.09 -15.21 7.81
C ASP A 63 10.28 -14.42 6.50
N SER A 64 10.89 -15.04 5.49
CA SER A 64 11.14 -14.43 4.17
C SER A 64 9.92 -14.50 3.22
N LEU A 65 8.96 -15.39 3.47
CA LEU A 65 7.75 -15.52 2.65
C LEU A 65 6.77 -14.36 2.85
N SER A 66 6.57 -13.92 4.10
CA SER A 66 5.63 -12.83 4.43
C SER A 66 5.80 -11.60 3.53
N PRO A 67 7.01 -11.06 3.37
CA PRO A 67 7.20 -9.92 2.49
C PRO A 67 7.11 -10.20 0.99
N LEU A 68 7.43 -11.42 0.53
CA LEU A 68 7.21 -11.80 -0.87
C LEU A 68 5.73 -11.75 -1.23
N VAL A 69 4.86 -12.21 -0.32
CA VAL A 69 3.40 -12.13 -0.50
C VAL A 69 2.93 -10.68 -0.63
N VAL A 70 3.51 -9.77 0.15
CA VAL A 70 3.19 -8.33 0.09
C VAL A 70 3.61 -7.73 -1.26
N ASP A 71 4.82 -8.04 -1.73
CA ASP A 71 5.32 -7.56 -3.03
C ASP A 71 4.45 -8.10 -4.18
N ILE A 72 4.08 -9.38 -4.13
CA ILE A 72 3.17 -9.99 -5.11
C ILE A 72 1.82 -9.28 -5.07
N GLY A 73 1.24 -9.05 -3.89
CA GLY A 73 -0.04 -8.35 -3.74
C GLY A 73 -0.01 -6.93 -4.31
N CYS A 74 1.08 -6.19 -4.06
CA CYS A 74 1.28 -4.85 -4.63
C CYS A 74 1.47 -4.91 -6.16
N GLY A 75 2.22 -5.89 -6.66
CA GLY A 75 2.41 -6.14 -8.09
C GLY A 75 1.10 -6.45 -8.80
N VAL A 76 0.27 -7.32 -8.23
CA VAL A 76 -1.08 -7.63 -8.75
C VAL A 76 -1.93 -6.36 -8.81
N LYS A 77 -2.00 -5.58 -7.73
CA LYS A 77 -2.75 -4.30 -7.73
C LYS A 77 -2.26 -3.34 -8.82
N LEU A 78 -0.95 -3.19 -8.99
CA LEU A 78 -0.36 -2.34 -10.01
C LEU A 78 -0.76 -2.82 -11.42
N ILE A 79 -0.60 -4.12 -11.70
CA ILE A 79 -0.98 -4.73 -12.98
C ILE A 79 -2.47 -4.55 -13.23
N THR A 80 -3.32 -4.81 -12.25
CA THR A 80 -4.77 -4.60 -12.36
C THR A 80 -5.10 -3.15 -12.70
N CYS A 81 -4.48 -2.17 -12.02
CA CYS A 81 -4.70 -0.76 -12.31
C CYS A 81 -4.28 -0.38 -13.75
N ILE A 82 -3.17 -0.94 -14.24
CA ILE A 82 -2.70 -0.73 -15.61
C ILE A 82 -3.67 -1.35 -16.63
N LEU A 83 -4.05 -2.61 -16.42
CA LEU A 83 -4.94 -3.34 -17.34
C LEU A 83 -6.37 -2.77 -17.36
N LYS A 84 -6.82 -2.20 -16.23
CA LYS A 84 -8.16 -1.62 -16.07
C LYS A 84 -8.17 -0.09 -16.07
N ALA A 85 -7.12 0.54 -16.58
CA ALA A 85 -7.00 2.00 -16.56
C ALA A 85 -8.16 2.71 -17.28
N THR A 86 -8.67 2.12 -18.37
CA THR A 86 -9.83 2.64 -19.11
C THR A 86 -11.12 2.60 -18.30
N GLU A 87 -11.38 1.49 -17.62
CA GLU A 87 -12.56 1.30 -16.78
C GLU A 87 -12.47 2.16 -15.51
N ILE A 88 -11.28 2.26 -14.90
CA ILE A 88 -11.04 3.16 -13.77
C ILE A 88 -11.33 4.60 -14.18
N ARG A 89 -10.85 5.04 -15.36
CA ARG A 89 -11.16 6.37 -15.86
C ARG A 89 -12.67 6.58 -16.04
N ALA A 90 -13.37 5.61 -16.63
CA ALA A 90 -14.82 5.67 -16.78
C ALA A 90 -15.55 5.77 -15.43
N LEU A 91 -15.10 5.06 -14.39
CA LEU A 91 -15.64 5.18 -13.04
C LEU A 91 -15.47 6.60 -12.47
N PHE A 92 -14.30 7.21 -12.66
CA PHE A 92 -14.07 8.59 -12.22
C PHE A 92 -14.90 9.61 -13.02
N ASP A 93 -15.03 9.41 -14.33
CA ASP A 93 -15.89 10.25 -15.17
C ASP A 93 -17.37 10.15 -14.72
N GLN A 94 -17.83 8.94 -14.37
CA GLN A 94 -19.16 8.71 -13.81
C GLN A 94 -19.34 9.40 -12.46
N ILE A 95 -18.38 9.29 -11.54
CA ILE A 95 -18.43 10.01 -10.26
C ILE A 95 -18.65 11.50 -10.51
N GLN A 96 -17.84 12.10 -11.38
CA GLN A 96 -17.96 13.52 -11.68
C GLN A 96 -19.32 13.86 -12.30
N TYR A 97 -19.81 13.04 -13.23
CA TYR A 97 -21.10 13.22 -13.88
C TYR A 97 -22.26 13.16 -12.88
N ASP A 98 -22.29 12.15 -12.01
CA ASP A 98 -23.34 11.99 -10.99
C ASP A 98 -23.41 13.21 -10.07
N TRP A 99 -22.26 13.75 -9.67
CA TRP A 99 -22.19 14.99 -8.88
C TRP A 99 -22.80 16.20 -9.59
N GLN A 100 -22.74 16.27 -10.92
CA GLN A 100 -23.34 17.36 -11.71
C GLN A 100 -24.85 17.19 -11.88
N LEU A 101 -25.35 15.95 -11.83
CA LEU A 101 -26.77 15.64 -11.93
C LEU A 101 -27.56 15.90 -10.64
N LEU A 102 -26.90 15.96 -9.49
CA LEU A 102 -27.58 16.16 -8.21
C LEU A 102 -28.15 17.59 -8.10
N ILE A 103 -29.48 17.69 -8.11
CA ILE A 103 -30.19 18.98 -8.02
C ILE A 103 -30.54 19.33 -6.58
N THR A 104 -30.89 18.33 -5.75
CA THR A 104 -31.47 18.58 -4.42
C THR A 104 -30.38 18.72 -3.35
N SER A 105 -30.51 19.73 -2.49
CA SER A 105 -29.58 19.97 -1.37
C SER A 105 -29.47 18.79 -0.39
N SER A 106 -30.54 18.01 -0.19
CA SER A 106 -30.51 16.78 0.62
C SER A 106 -29.63 15.70 0.01
N GLN A 107 -29.77 15.45 -1.31
CA GLN A 107 -28.98 14.45 -2.04
C GLN A 107 -27.50 14.81 -2.03
N ILE A 108 -27.19 16.10 -2.27
CA ILE A 108 -25.83 16.63 -2.18
C ILE A 108 -25.25 16.41 -0.77
N LYS A 109 -26.05 16.63 0.28
CA LYS A 109 -25.61 16.42 1.67
C LYS A 109 -25.29 14.95 1.96
N ILE A 110 -26.12 14.02 1.48
CA ILE A 110 -25.89 12.57 1.62
C ILE A 110 -24.59 12.19 0.92
N LEU A 111 -24.45 12.51 -0.38
CA LEU A 111 -23.26 12.12 -1.14
C LEU A 111 -21.98 12.77 -0.58
N ASN A 112 -22.07 14.01 -0.08
CA ASN A 112 -20.95 14.67 0.57
C ASN A 112 -20.54 13.96 1.87
N ASN A 113 -21.48 13.41 2.65
CA ASN A 113 -21.16 12.64 3.85
C ASN A 113 -20.37 11.36 3.49
N TYR A 114 -20.79 10.64 2.45
CA TYR A 114 -20.07 9.45 1.96
C TYR A 114 -18.70 9.81 1.37
N ALA A 115 -18.60 10.91 0.61
CA ALA A 115 -17.31 11.40 0.10
C ALA A 115 -16.37 11.84 1.24
N GLN A 116 -16.90 12.43 2.32
CA GLN A 116 -16.14 12.75 3.52
C GLN A 116 -15.68 11.50 4.27
N ASN A 117 -16.51 10.46 4.35
CA ASN A 117 -16.11 9.16 4.92
C ASN A 117 -14.95 8.56 4.12
N GLY A 118 -15.06 8.51 2.79
CA GLY A 118 -13.97 8.05 1.92
C GLY A 118 -12.68 8.85 2.12
N ARG A 119 -12.79 10.18 2.23
CA ARG A 119 -11.65 11.04 2.55
C ARG A 119 -11.04 10.73 3.92
N THR A 120 -11.86 10.50 4.94
CA THR A 120 -11.39 10.15 6.29
C THR A 120 -10.58 8.85 6.27
N PHE A 121 -11.05 7.83 5.55
CA PHE A 121 -10.25 6.62 5.31
C PHE A 121 -8.90 6.96 4.67
N THR A 122 -8.88 7.72 3.57
CA THR A 122 -7.62 8.12 2.93
C THR A 122 -6.68 8.88 3.87
N ILE A 123 -7.19 9.77 4.73
CA ILE A 123 -6.39 10.52 5.71
C ILE A 123 -5.78 9.56 6.74
N ILE A 124 -6.54 8.59 7.24
CA ILE A 124 -6.05 7.58 8.18
C ILE A 124 -4.89 6.81 7.55
N TYR A 125 -5.08 6.29 6.33
CA TYR A 125 -4.02 5.58 5.58
C TYR A 125 -2.79 6.47 5.33
N ALA A 126 -2.99 7.74 4.93
CA ALA A 126 -1.89 8.66 4.64
C ALA A 126 -1.11 9.08 5.90
N ASN A 127 -1.79 9.32 7.03
CA ASN A 127 -1.14 9.63 8.30
C ASN A 127 -0.34 8.44 8.82
N PHE A 128 -0.88 7.25 8.67
CA PHE A 128 -0.19 6.02 8.99
C PHE A 128 1.08 5.83 8.15
N PHE A 129 1.01 6.08 6.84
CA PHE A 129 2.18 6.07 5.97
C PHE A 129 3.23 7.12 6.35
N LYS A 130 2.81 8.33 6.72
CA LYS A 130 3.71 9.37 7.24
C LYS A 130 4.38 8.94 8.55
N PHE A 131 3.65 8.26 9.43
CA PHE A 131 4.21 7.71 10.66
C PHE A 131 5.28 6.65 10.34
N LEU A 132 5.03 5.75 9.40
CA LEU A 132 6.02 4.77 8.92
C LEU A 132 7.28 5.46 8.37
N LEU A 133 7.12 6.46 7.50
CA LEU A 133 8.24 7.23 6.95
C LEU A 133 9.04 7.96 8.03
N LYS A 134 8.37 8.52 9.05
CA LYS A 134 9.04 9.18 10.17
C LYS A 134 9.90 8.20 10.96
N ASN A 135 9.38 7.01 11.26
CA ASN A 135 10.17 5.96 11.93
C ASN A 135 11.34 5.52 11.06
N TYR A 136 11.14 5.39 9.74
CA TYR A 136 12.21 5.09 8.78
C TYR A 136 13.37 6.10 8.83
N PHE A 137 13.10 7.40 8.75
CA PHE A 137 14.14 8.44 8.84
C PHE A 137 14.87 8.44 10.19
N LEU A 138 14.16 8.11 11.27
CA LEU A 138 14.75 8.04 12.62
C LEU A 138 15.76 6.90 12.74
N ILE A 139 15.57 5.80 12.02
CA ILE A 139 16.54 4.70 11.92
C ILE A 139 17.79 5.11 11.16
N LEU A 140 17.63 5.81 10.03
CA LEU A 140 18.77 6.29 9.25
C LEU A 140 19.64 7.25 10.06
N TYR A 141 19.03 7.99 10.99
CA TYR A 141 19.73 8.94 11.85
C TYR A 141 20.29 8.29 13.13
N SER A 142 19.64 7.25 13.66
CA SER A 142 20.05 6.60 14.90
C SER A 142 20.97 5.41 14.64
N ASN A 143 22.26 5.53 15.00
CA ASN A 143 23.29 4.50 14.86
C ASN A 143 23.15 3.32 15.85
N SER A 144 21.95 3.13 16.42
CA SER A 144 21.69 2.19 17.50
C SER A 144 20.84 1.02 17.00
N ASN A 145 21.31 -0.21 17.23
CA ASN A 145 20.62 -1.46 16.89
C ASN A 145 19.16 -1.53 17.42
N ILE A 146 18.84 -0.82 18.50
CA ILE A 146 17.50 -0.78 19.11
C ILE A 146 16.45 -0.14 18.21
N HIS A 147 16.78 0.96 17.52
CA HIS A 147 15.83 1.66 16.63
C HIS A 147 15.55 0.84 15.36
N ILE A 148 16.56 0.14 14.86
CA ILE A 148 16.41 -0.83 13.76
C ILE A 148 15.43 -1.92 14.19
N ILE A 149 15.69 -2.60 15.32
CA ILE A 149 14.84 -3.67 15.86
C ILE A 149 13.39 -3.20 16.10
N CYS A 150 13.17 -2.02 16.69
CA CYS A 150 11.83 -1.47 16.91
C CYS A 150 11.07 -1.23 15.61
N PHE A 151 11.73 -0.77 14.55
CA PHE A 151 11.08 -0.58 13.25
C PHE A 151 10.73 -1.89 12.58
N PHE A 152 11.61 -2.89 12.66
CA PHE A 152 11.31 -4.24 12.18
C PHE A 152 10.09 -4.83 12.86
N ILE A 153 10.02 -4.71 14.18
CA ILE A 153 8.84 -5.10 14.96
C ILE A 153 7.63 -4.29 14.52
N THR A 154 7.78 -2.98 14.29
CA THR A 154 6.68 -2.10 13.85
C THR A 154 6.19 -2.46 12.45
N VAL A 155 7.06 -2.72 11.48
CA VAL A 155 6.69 -3.15 10.13
C VAL A 155 6.10 -4.56 10.13
N LYS A 156 6.64 -5.51 10.91
CA LYS A 156 6.04 -6.83 11.13
C LYS A 156 4.64 -6.69 11.75
N TYR A 157 4.47 -5.84 12.76
CA TYR A 157 3.17 -5.55 13.39
C TYR A 157 2.19 -4.86 12.44
N ILE A 158 2.68 -4.03 11.52
CA ILE A 158 1.85 -3.28 10.58
C ILE A 158 1.41 -4.18 9.43
N LEU A 159 2.32 -5.00 8.91
CA LEU A 159 1.97 -6.07 7.98
C LEU A 159 1.01 -7.05 8.64
N SER A 160 1.23 -7.44 9.90
CA SER A 160 0.29 -8.27 10.65
C SER A 160 -1.01 -7.54 10.97
N ALA A 161 -1.04 -6.21 11.10
CA ALA A 161 -2.25 -5.43 11.34
C ALA A 161 -3.09 -5.27 10.06
N PHE A 162 -2.45 -5.10 8.90
CA PHE A 162 -3.12 -5.16 7.60
C PHE A 162 -3.61 -6.56 7.28
N TYR A 163 -2.80 -7.59 7.56
CA TYR A 163 -3.19 -8.99 7.45
C TYR A 163 -4.30 -9.33 8.43
N SER A 164 -4.24 -8.85 9.68
CA SER A 164 -5.27 -9.06 10.69
C SER A 164 -6.54 -8.28 10.37
N ALA A 165 -6.47 -7.10 9.74
CA ALA A 165 -7.65 -6.37 9.30
C ALA A 165 -8.34 -7.08 8.11
N LEU A 166 -7.56 -7.62 7.17
CA LEU A 166 -8.04 -8.49 6.08
C LEU A 166 -8.63 -9.80 6.62
N VAL A 167 -7.96 -10.42 7.59
CA VAL A 167 -8.37 -11.67 8.25
C VAL A 167 -9.57 -11.46 9.18
N LEU A 168 -9.67 -10.34 9.92
CA LEU A 168 -10.83 -9.95 10.73
C LEU A 168 -12.08 -9.73 9.86
N PHE A 169 -11.92 -9.20 8.64
CA PHE A 169 -13.02 -9.09 7.67
C PHE A 169 -13.49 -10.46 7.14
N MET A 170 -12.60 -11.45 7.10
CA MET A 170 -12.88 -12.85 6.70
C MET A 170 -13.27 -13.76 7.87
N LEU A 171 -13.08 -13.32 9.12
CA LEU A 171 -13.34 -14.07 10.37
C LEU A 171 -14.68 -13.71 11.05
N VAL A 172 -15.46 -12.77 10.52
CA VAL A 172 -16.85 -12.55 10.98
C VAL A 172 -17.71 -13.84 11.01
N PRO A 173 -17.48 -14.87 10.17
CA PRO A 173 -18.17 -16.16 10.30
C PRO A 173 -17.41 -17.22 11.13
N LEU A 174 -16.22 -16.95 11.68
CA LEU A 174 -15.36 -17.97 12.28
C LEU A 174 -14.86 -17.57 13.68
N GLN A 175 -15.80 -17.22 14.56
CA GLN A 175 -15.54 -16.93 15.97
C GLN A 175 -15.43 -18.19 16.86
N SER A 176 -15.45 -19.40 16.30
CA SER A 176 -15.69 -20.61 17.10
C SER A 176 -14.53 -21.57 17.35
N LEU A 177 -13.29 -21.38 16.86
CA LEU A 177 -12.38 -22.55 16.83
C LEU A 177 -10.99 -22.52 17.45
N LEU A 178 -10.21 -21.43 17.55
CA LEU A 178 -8.76 -21.63 17.80
C LEU A 178 -8.15 -20.66 18.82
N LEU A 179 -8.25 -21.04 20.10
CA LEU A 179 -7.43 -20.56 21.21
C LEU A 179 -6.07 -21.28 21.20
N GLY A 180 -4.93 -20.55 21.34
CA GLY A 180 -3.71 -21.06 22.01
C GLY A 180 -2.33 -20.81 21.37
N SER A 181 -1.63 -19.75 21.86
CA SER A 181 -0.18 -19.52 22.22
C SER A 181 1.00 -20.28 21.54
N SER A 182 2.30 -19.88 21.49
CA SER A 182 3.16 -18.74 21.94
C SER A 182 4.67 -19.05 21.62
N SER A 183 5.56 -18.04 21.68
CA SER A 183 7.06 -18.00 21.81
C SER A 183 7.90 -17.99 20.52
N ASN A 184 8.81 -17.04 20.20
CA ASN A 184 9.91 -16.26 20.82
C ASN A 184 11.31 -16.84 20.50
N ASP A 185 12.05 -16.25 19.55
CA ASP A 185 13.49 -15.93 19.74
C ASP A 185 14.10 -15.01 18.67
N THR A 186 15.06 -14.19 19.09
CA THR A 186 15.60 -13.01 18.38
C THR A 186 16.92 -13.28 17.65
N THR A 187 16.90 -13.20 16.31
CA THR A 187 18.10 -13.20 15.46
C THR A 187 18.21 -11.85 14.73
N ARG A 188 19.43 -11.30 14.64
CA ARG A 188 19.71 -9.96 14.06
C ARG A 188 19.09 -9.80 12.66
N LEU A 189 18.12 -8.90 12.55
CA LEU A 189 17.22 -8.73 11.40
C LEU A 189 17.84 -7.88 10.28
N LEU A 190 17.99 -8.48 9.10
CA LEU A 190 18.01 -7.77 7.81
C LEU A 190 16.55 -7.52 7.35
N LEU A 191 16.31 -6.53 6.48
CA LEU A 191 14.93 -6.15 6.05
C LEU A 191 14.15 -7.38 5.58
N HIS A 192 14.89 -8.22 4.85
CA HIS A 192 14.53 -9.46 4.19
C HIS A 192 15.83 -10.26 4.07
N GLN A 193 15.82 -11.60 4.07
CA GLN A 193 16.99 -12.32 3.56
C GLN A 193 17.04 -12.12 2.04
N VAL A 194 18.12 -11.50 1.58
CA VAL A 194 18.33 -11.16 0.17
C VAL A 194 19.76 -11.51 -0.18
N GLU A 195 19.98 -12.23 -1.28
CA GLU A 195 21.31 -12.45 -1.83
C GLU A 195 21.48 -11.65 -3.11
N TYR A 196 22.45 -10.73 -3.08
CA TYR A 196 22.82 -9.93 -4.25
C TYR A 196 24.04 -10.49 -5.00
N TYR A 197 24.57 -11.66 -4.63
CA TYR A 197 25.82 -12.27 -5.18
C TYR A 197 27.01 -11.29 -5.22
N ILE A 198 26.97 -10.26 -4.37
CA ILE A 198 27.99 -9.22 -4.18
C ILE A 198 28.33 -9.24 -2.69
N ASP A 199 29.55 -8.86 -2.33
CA ASP A 199 30.00 -8.74 -0.94
C ASP A 199 29.03 -7.88 -0.11
N MET A 200 28.23 -8.55 0.72
CA MET A 200 27.13 -7.97 1.48
C MET A 200 27.64 -7.05 2.59
N GLU A 201 28.86 -7.25 3.09
CA GLU A 201 29.45 -6.43 4.14
C GLU A 201 29.94 -5.10 3.57
N LYS A 202 30.51 -5.11 2.36
CA LYS A 202 30.99 -3.91 1.68
C LYS A 202 29.86 -3.01 1.13
N TYR A 203 28.76 -3.60 0.66
CA TYR A 203 27.64 -2.89 0.04
C TYR A 203 26.36 -2.87 0.88
N TYR A 204 26.47 -3.13 2.18
CA TYR A 204 25.34 -3.18 3.11
C TYR A 204 24.43 -1.95 3.04
N LEU A 205 24.99 -0.74 3.12
CA LEU A 205 24.23 0.51 3.12
C LEU A 205 23.42 0.74 1.83
N PRO A 206 24.01 0.65 0.62
CA PRO A 206 23.26 0.75 -0.63
C PRO A 206 22.14 -0.30 -0.77
N ILE A 207 22.40 -1.55 -0.39
CA ILE A 207 21.39 -2.63 -0.45
C ILE A 207 20.22 -2.34 0.50
N LEU A 208 20.55 -1.87 1.71
CA LEU A 208 19.56 -1.49 2.71
C LEU A 208 18.69 -0.33 2.22
N ILE A 209 19.29 0.73 1.68
CA ILE A 209 18.56 1.88 1.11
C ILE A 209 17.65 1.42 -0.03
N HIS A 210 18.15 0.59 -0.94
CA HIS A 210 17.36 0.06 -2.05
C HIS A 210 16.13 -0.71 -1.55
N GLY A 211 16.28 -1.57 -0.54
CA GLY A 211 15.17 -2.32 0.06
C GLY A 211 14.14 -1.47 0.79
N TYR A 212 14.58 -0.37 1.39
CA TYR A 212 13.65 0.57 2.00
C TYR A 212 12.87 1.39 0.95
N VAL A 213 13.55 1.85 -0.10
CA VAL A 213 12.89 2.58 -1.19
C VAL A 213 11.82 1.73 -1.84
N THR A 214 12.10 0.45 -2.11
CA THR A 214 11.10 -0.47 -2.68
C THR A 214 9.96 -0.76 -1.72
N ALA A 215 10.22 -0.93 -0.42
CA ALA A 215 9.16 -1.08 0.57
C ALA A 215 8.22 0.14 0.61
N VAL A 216 8.77 1.35 0.56
CA VAL A 216 8.00 2.61 0.50
C VAL A 216 7.17 2.68 -0.79
N ILE A 217 7.72 2.26 -1.92
CA ILE A 217 7.02 2.19 -3.21
C ILE A 217 5.85 1.19 -3.13
N CYS A 218 6.08 -0.04 -2.65
CA CYS A 218 5.05 -1.06 -2.49
C CYS A 218 3.88 -0.56 -1.63
N VAL A 219 4.17 0.02 -0.46
CA VAL A 219 3.13 0.58 0.43
C VAL A 219 2.38 1.74 -0.25
N SER A 220 3.07 2.60 -0.99
CA SER A 220 2.43 3.70 -1.72
C SER A 220 1.44 3.20 -2.78
N ILE A 221 1.80 2.13 -3.52
CA ILE A 221 0.92 1.48 -4.50
C ILE A 221 -0.32 0.91 -3.82
N ALA A 222 -0.13 0.15 -2.74
CA ALA A 222 -1.23 -0.46 -1.99
C ALA A 222 -2.22 0.61 -1.49
N ILE A 223 -1.71 1.65 -0.83
CA ILE A 223 -2.54 2.74 -0.31
C ILE A 223 -3.29 3.44 -1.44
N ALA A 224 -2.61 3.81 -2.53
CA ALA A 224 -3.23 4.54 -3.63
C ALA A 224 -4.35 3.71 -4.28
N ALA A 225 -4.13 2.41 -4.51
CA ALA A 225 -5.14 1.52 -5.07
C ALA A 225 -6.32 1.32 -4.09
N ASP A 226 -6.05 1.03 -2.82
CA ASP A 226 -7.10 0.75 -1.83
C ASP A 226 -7.98 1.97 -1.58
N THR A 227 -7.38 3.16 -1.45
CA THR A 227 -8.16 4.37 -1.22
C THR A 227 -8.95 4.79 -2.47
N MET A 228 -8.46 4.48 -3.67
CA MET A 228 -9.24 4.61 -4.90
C MET A 228 -10.49 3.72 -4.88
N TYR A 229 -10.34 2.44 -4.53
CA TYR A 229 -11.48 1.53 -4.39
C TYR A 229 -12.48 2.04 -3.34
N VAL A 230 -12.00 2.50 -2.18
CA VAL A 230 -12.86 3.06 -1.13
C VAL A 230 -13.67 4.26 -1.63
N ILE A 231 -13.08 5.17 -2.41
CA ILE A 231 -13.83 6.29 -2.99
C ILE A 231 -14.99 5.78 -3.86
N VAL A 232 -14.70 4.85 -4.77
CA VAL A 232 -15.72 4.33 -5.70
C VAL A 232 -16.84 3.65 -4.93
N VAL A 233 -16.50 2.81 -3.94
CA VAL A 233 -17.48 2.14 -3.08
C VAL A 233 -18.33 3.15 -2.31
N GLN A 234 -17.71 4.14 -1.67
CA GLN A 234 -18.44 5.17 -0.91
C GLN A 234 -19.38 5.98 -1.81
N HIS A 235 -18.96 6.30 -3.05
CA HIS A 235 -19.81 6.98 -4.02
C HIS A 235 -21.04 6.14 -4.37
N VAL A 236 -20.85 4.86 -4.71
CA VAL A 236 -21.94 3.93 -5.03
C VAL A 236 -22.89 3.74 -3.83
N CYS A 237 -22.36 3.58 -2.61
CA CYS A 237 -23.19 3.51 -1.40
C CYS A 237 -24.01 4.79 -1.18
N GLY A 238 -23.42 5.96 -1.44
CA GLY A 238 -24.11 7.23 -1.36
C GLY A 238 -25.25 7.35 -2.37
N LEU A 239 -25.05 6.87 -3.61
CA LEU A 239 -26.10 6.83 -4.63
C LEU A 239 -27.24 5.88 -4.24
N PHE A 240 -26.93 4.69 -3.72
CA PHE A 240 -27.97 3.78 -3.22
C PHE A 240 -28.78 4.40 -2.08
N MET A 241 -28.14 5.14 -1.18
CA MET A 241 -28.84 5.83 -0.10
C MET A 241 -29.68 7.04 -0.57
N ILE A 242 -29.42 7.56 -1.77
CA ILE A 242 -30.24 8.64 -2.36
C ILE A 242 -31.52 8.08 -2.99
N ILE A 243 -31.47 6.87 -3.54
CA ILE A 243 -32.56 6.25 -4.30
C ILE A 243 -33.45 5.38 -3.41
N GLY A 244 -32.87 4.67 -2.43
CA GLY A 244 -33.58 3.81 -1.47
C GLY A 244 -34.07 4.57 -0.25
#